data_AF-A0A1C5QPH5-F1
#
_entry.id   AF-A0A1C5QPH5-F1
#
_cell.length_a   1.000
_cell.length_b   1.000
_cell.length_c   1.000
_cell.angle_alpha   90.00
_cell.angle_beta   90.00
_cell.angle_gamma   90.00
#
_symmetry.space_group_name_H-M   'P 1'
#
loop_
_entity.id
_entity.type
_entity.pdbx_description
1 polymer ?
#
loop_
_entity_poly.entity_id
_entity_poly.type
_entity_poly.pdbx_seq_one_letter_code
_entity_poly.pdbx_strand_id
1 'polypeptide(L)'
;MVSKFYLIDDNMYYFGGADDGSMKTGSQSIKDNAGDTYKFYFYTKDQSSEYESNDKLPLHKGAGVIGNQGNKLYYYGMQIQADDYKYQIAEVNGKKFIVNSNGSIQHSNTEYKEDGDVLIDAKKASYDTTNKQYKYATDVTSNVADIDLNDFVEGK
;
A
#
# COMPACT_ATOMS: atom_id res chain seq x y z
N MET A 1 8.65 0.63 25.63
CA MET A 1 8.48 1.72 24.65
C MET A 1 7.05 1.62 24.17
N VAL A 2 6.20 2.64 24.36
CA VAL A 2 4.82 2.57 23.86
C VAL A 2 4.89 2.59 22.33
N SER A 3 4.22 1.66 21.65
CA SER A 3 4.13 1.68 20.19
C SER A 3 3.59 3.04 19.75
N LYS A 4 4.21 3.64 18.73
CA LYS A 4 3.73 4.91 18.14
C LYS A 4 2.61 4.68 17.12
N PHE A 5 2.44 3.42 16.73
CA PHE A 5 1.44 2.91 15.83
C PHE A 5 0.37 2.18 16.62
N TYR A 6 -0.89 2.44 16.30
CA TYR A 6 -2.03 1.84 16.96
C TYR A 6 -3.00 1.35 15.91
N LEU A 7 -3.30 0.05 15.95
CA LEU A 7 -4.40 -0.52 15.20
C LEU A 7 -5.66 -0.42 16.05
N ILE A 8 -6.63 0.39 15.60
CA ILE A 8 -7.91 0.59 16.29
C ILE A 8 -9.00 0.39 15.25
N ASP A 9 -9.91 -0.55 15.47
CA ASP A 9 -10.99 -0.87 14.53
C ASP A 9 -10.45 -1.07 13.11
N ASP A 10 -9.39 -1.88 12.98
CA ASP A 10 -8.70 -2.18 11.72
C ASP A 10 -8.12 -0.96 10.97
N ASN A 11 -7.98 0.17 11.66
CA ASN A 11 -7.36 1.37 11.13
C ASN A 11 -6.02 1.62 11.82
N MET A 12 -4.95 1.78 11.04
CA MET A 12 -3.62 2.08 11.55
C MET A 12 -3.46 3.59 11.78
N TYR A 13 -3.18 4.01 13.00
CA TYR A 13 -2.91 5.41 13.36
C TYR A 13 -1.48 5.59 13.83
N TYR A 14 -0.89 6.74 13.54
CA TYR A 14 0.46 7.09 13.98
C TYR A 14 0.47 8.39 14.78
N PHE A 15 1.02 8.37 15.99
CA PHE A 15 1.05 9.52 16.91
C PHE A 15 2.43 10.20 17.01
N GLY A 16 3.44 9.72 16.27
CA GLY A 16 4.73 10.40 16.22
C GLY A 16 5.62 10.21 17.45
N GLY A 17 6.64 11.06 17.55
CA GLY A 17 7.71 10.97 18.56
C GLY A 17 7.80 12.12 19.55
N ALA A 18 6.83 13.05 19.56
CA ALA A 18 6.69 14.01 20.64
C ALA A 18 5.65 13.45 21.62
N ASP A 19 5.90 13.54 22.93
CA ASP A 19 4.96 13.13 23.98
C ASP A 19 3.72 14.04 24.07
N ASP A 20 3.34 14.70 22.97
CA ASP A 20 2.23 15.63 22.85
C ASP A 20 0.92 14.96 22.41
N GLY A 21 0.95 13.65 22.11
CA GLY A 21 -0.22 12.88 21.70
C GLY A 21 -0.81 13.30 20.36
N SER A 22 -0.05 14.00 19.52
CA SER A 22 -0.55 14.51 18.24
C SER A 22 -0.62 13.42 17.16
N MET A 23 -1.84 13.03 16.78
CA MET A 23 -2.09 12.16 15.64
C MET A 23 -1.56 12.78 14.35
N LYS A 24 -0.65 12.08 13.66
CA LYS A 24 -0.07 12.52 12.40
C LYS A 24 -1.00 12.20 11.23
N THR A 25 -0.97 13.07 10.22
CA THR A 25 -1.70 12.88 8.96
C THR A 25 -0.78 13.19 7.78
N GLY A 26 -1.18 12.81 6.56
CA GLY A 26 -0.41 13.03 5.34
C GLY A 26 0.83 12.14 5.24
N SER A 27 1.77 12.57 4.39
CA SER A 27 3.04 11.84 4.16
C SER A 27 3.95 11.90 5.38
N GLN A 28 4.47 10.75 5.79
CA GLN A 28 5.42 10.59 6.87
C GLN A 28 6.62 9.76 6.39
N SER A 29 7.81 10.09 6.86
CA SER A 29 9.01 9.27 6.66
C SER A 29 9.52 8.86 8.03
N ILE A 30 9.55 7.54 8.27
CA ILE A 30 9.80 6.96 9.58
C ILE A 30 11.01 6.05 9.44
N LYS A 31 11.96 6.22 10.35
CA LYS A 31 13.14 5.36 10.42
C LYS A 31 12.91 4.23 11.39
N ASP A 32 13.32 3.04 11.02
CA ASP A 32 13.42 1.92 11.94
C ASP A 32 14.69 2.03 12.81
N ASN A 33 14.97 0.98 13.58
CA ASN A 33 16.15 0.93 14.44
C ASN A 33 17.46 0.68 13.66
N ALA A 34 17.40 0.09 12.46
CA ALA A 34 18.55 -0.10 11.58
C ALA A 34 18.91 1.19 10.80
N GLY A 35 17.99 2.16 10.76
CA GLY A 35 18.13 3.44 10.06
C GLY A 35 17.45 3.47 8.70
N ASP A 36 16.80 2.38 8.31
CA ASP A 36 16.03 2.26 7.07
C ASP A 36 14.80 3.15 7.14
N THR A 37 14.53 3.84 6.03
CA THR A 37 13.45 4.83 5.95
C THR A 37 12.26 4.26 5.21
N TYR A 38 11.14 4.15 5.92
CA TYR A 38 9.86 3.72 5.40
C TYR A 38 8.95 4.94 5.18
N LYS A 39 8.22 4.91 4.07
CA LYS A 39 7.28 5.98 3.70
C LYS A 39 5.88 5.56 4.06
N PHE A 40 5.17 6.46 4.75
CA PHE A 40 3.79 6.26 5.12
C PHE A 40 2.92 7.40 4.61
N TYR A 41 1.64 7.12 4.42
CA TYR A 41 0.61 8.11 4.18
C TYR A 41 -0.62 7.83 5.02
N PHE A 42 -1.07 8.83 5.75
CA PHE A 42 -2.28 8.81 6.57
C PHE A 42 -3.30 9.80 6.02
N TYR A 43 -4.58 9.47 6.05
CA TYR A 43 -5.62 10.36 5.52
C TYR A 43 -5.64 11.70 6.27
N THR A 44 -5.74 12.80 5.53
CA THR A 44 -5.76 14.17 6.09
C THR A 44 -7.16 14.65 6.49
N LYS A 45 -8.17 13.86 6.15
CA LYS A 45 -9.60 14.07 6.40
C LYS A 45 -10.31 12.71 6.42
N ASP A 46 -11.54 12.68 6.92
CA ASP A 46 -12.40 11.50 6.81
C ASP A 46 -12.64 11.14 5.34
N GLN A 47 -12.68 9.85 5.05
CA GLN A 47 -12.98 9.35 3.72
C GLN A 47 -14.48 9.13 3.52
N SER A 48 -14.91 9.10 2.26
CA SER A 48 -16.27 8.67 1.92
C SER A 48 -16.41 7.16 2.12
N SER A 49 -17.65 6.66 2.12
CA SER A 49 -17.95 5.22 2.18
C SER A 49 -17.45 4.40 0.98
N GLU A 50 -16.82 5.02 -0.01
CA GLU A 50 -16.14 4.32 -1.11
C GLU A 50 -14.74 3.84 -0.72
N TYR A 51 -14.28 4.26 0.46
CA TYR A 51 -13.03 3.82 1.08
C TYR A 51 -13.37 3.06 2.35
N GLU A 52 -12.86 1.85 2.46
CA GLU A 52 -13.12 0.98 3.59
C GLU A 52 -11.81 0.34 4.08
N SER A 53 -11.75 0.04 5.38
CA SER A 53 -10.69 -0.80 5.95
C SER A 53 -10.80 -2.25 5.44
N ASN A 54 -9.88 -3.12 5.85
CA ASN A 54 -9.92 -4.54 5.50
C ASN A 54 -11.16 -5.23 6.10
N ASP A 55 -11.57 -4.80 7.30
CA ASP A 55 -12.78 -5.24 8.00
C ASP A 55 -14.05 -4.45 7.58
N LYS A 56 -13.97 -3.70 6.48
CA LYS A 56 -15.07 -2.88 5.92
C LYS A 56 -15.57 -1.79 6.84
N LEU A 57 -14.68 -1.23 7.65
CA LEU A 57 -15.00 -0.13 8.57
C LEU A 57 -14.67 1.23 7.94
N PRO A 58 -15.32 2.32 8.37
CA PRO A 58 -15.02 3.67 7.89
C PRO A 58 -13.55 4.06 8.15
N LEU A 59 -12.94 4.73 7.16
CA LEU A 59 -11.60 5.29 7.26
C LEU A 59 -11.65 6.76 7.68
N HIS A 60 -11.29 7.04 8.93
CA HIS A 60 -11.27 8.38 9.49
C HIS A 60 -9.96 9.14 9.20
N LYS A 61 -9.96 10.45 9.43
CA LYS A 61 -8.75 11.26 9.43
C LYS A 61 -7.68 10.61 10.33
N GLY A 62 -6.46 10.49 9.80
CA GLY A 62 -5.33 9.87 10.49
C GLY A 62 -5.22 8.37 10.32
N ALA A 63 -6.24 7.69 9.78
CA ALA A 63 -6.11 6.29 9.41
C ALA A 63 -5.09 6.14 8.27
N GLY A 64 -4.30 5.07 8.31
CA GLY A 64 -3.35 4.70 7.28
C GLY A 64 -4.09 4.37 5.98
N VAL A 65 -3.55 4.83 4.85
CA VAL A 65 -4.10 4.52 3.54
C VAL A 65 -4.05 3.01 3.27
N ILE A 66 -5.16 2.47 2.75
CA ILE A 66 -5.24 1.14 2.16
C ILE A 66 -5.65 1.31 0.70
N GLY A 67 -4.80 0.87 -0.24
CA GLY A 67 -5.00 1.03 -1.67
C GLY A 67 -4.19 2.18 -2.30
N ASN A 68 -4.73 2.75 -3.37
CA ASN A 68 -4.10 3.80 -4.17
C ASN A 68 -4.22 5.17 -3.50
N GLN A 69 -3.08 5.83 -3.32
CA GLN A 69 -3.00 7.25 -3.00
C GLN A 69 -1.95 7.91 -3.89
N GLY A 70 -2.40 8.74 -4.83
CA GLY A 70 -1.50 9.46 -5.74
C GLY A 70 -0.68 8.52 -6.63
N ASN A 71 -1.30 7.46 -7.15
CA ASN A 71 -0.69 6.43 -8.01
C ASN A 71 0.41 5.62 -7.31
N LYS A 72 0.43 5.62 -5.97
CA LYS A 72 1.28 4.77 -5.15
C LYS A 72 0.40 3.86 -4.30
N LEU A 73 0.85 2.63 -4.10
CA LEU A 73 0.12 1.65 -3.31
C LEU A 73 0.52 1.75 -1.85
N TYR A 74 -0.47 1.70 -0.96
CA TYR A 74 -0.27 1.66 0.48
C TYR A 74 -1.10 0.56 1.13
N TYR A 75 -0.60 0.03 2.24
CA TYR A 75 -1.32 -0.90 3.11
C TYR A 75 -1.08 -0.49 4.57
N TYR A 76 -2.16 -0.32 5.33
CA TYR A 76 -2.12 0.29 6.68
C TYR A 76 -1.28 1.58 6.75
N GLY A 77 -1.30 2.35 5.67
CA GLY A 77 -0.54 3.58 5.52
C GLY A 77 0.91 3.39 5.10
N MET A 78 1.52 2.21 5.12
CA MET A 78 2.88 2.03 4.59
C MET A 78 2.87 1.88 3.08
N GLN A 79 3.82 2.52 2.40
CA GLN A 79 4.01 2.37 0.97
C GLN A 79 4.49 0.95 0.62
N ILE A 80 3.76 0.30 -0.27
CA ILE A 80 4.13 -1.01 -0.82
C ILE A 80 4.97 -0.79 -2.08
N GLN A 81 6.10 -1.47 -2.15
CA GLN A 81 7.11 -1.35 -3.20
C GLN A 81 7.68 -2.73 -3.50
N ALA A 82 8.10 -2.94 -4.75
CA ALA A 82 8.79 -4.17 -5.12
C ALA A 82 10.18 -4.21 -4.49
N ASP A 83 10.58 -5.38 -3.99
CA ASP A 83 11.82 -5.61 -3.24
C ASP A 83 12.77 -6.54 -4.02
N ASP A 84 12.26 -7.70 -4.46
CA ASP A 84 13.07 -8.71 -5.15
C ASP A 84 13.27 -8.41 -6.63
N TYR A 85 12.26 -7.82 -7.27
CA TYR A 85 12.26 -7.53 -8.71
C TYR A 85 11.96 -6.05 -8.96
N LYS A 86 12.28 -5.56 -10.15
CA LYS A 86 11.95 -4.18 -10.54
C LYS A 86 10.44 -3.90 -10.48
N TYR A 87 9.63 -4.93 -10.72
CA TYR A 87 8.18 -4.92 -10.61
C TYR A 87 7.68 -6.22 -9.99
N GLN A 88 6.73 -6.14 -9.07
CA GLN A 88 6.06 -7.29 -8.47
C GLN A 88 4.56 -7.02 -8.35
N ILE A 89 3.79 -8.09 -8.18
CA ILE A 89 2.38 -7.98 -7.83
C ILE A 89 2.26 -7.84 -6.31
N ALA A 90 1.42 -6.92 -5.85
CA ALA A 90 0.93 -6.85 -4.48
C ALA A 90 -0.59 -7.06 -4.51
N GLU A 91 -1.10 -7.87 -3.58
CA GLU A 91 -2.53 -8.08 -3.40
C GLU A 91 -3.02 -7.39 -2.13
N VAL A 92 -3.90 -6.39 -2.26
CA VAL A 92 -4.53 -5.69 -1.15
C VAL A 92 -6.04 -5.93 -1.23
N ASN A 93 -6.62 -6.57 -0.21
CA ASN A 93 -8.06 -6.88 -0.13
C ASN A 93 -8.61 -7.59 -1.38
N GLY A 94 -7.87 -8.58 -1.90
CA GLY A 94 -8.26 -9.32 -3.10
C GLY A 94 -8.11 -8.54 -4.40
N LYS A 95 -7.44 -7.38 -4.38
CA LYS A 95 -7.14 -6.56 -5.56
C LYS A 95 -5.64 -6.58 -5.84
N LYS A 96 -5.28 -6.97 -7.06
CA LYS A 96 -3.88 -7.07 -7.47
C LYS A 96 -3.41 -5.79 -8.14
N PHE A 97 -2.18 -5.41 -7.85
CA PHE A 97 -1.51 -4.23 -8.40
C PHE A 97 -0.10 -4.62 -8.81
N ILE A 98 0.31 -4.18 -9.99
CA ILE A 98 1.72 -4.25 -10.37
C ILE A 98 2.40 -2.99 -9.84
N VAL A 99 3.37 -3.16 -8.94
CA VAL A 99 4.09 -2.06 -8.29
C VAL A 99 5.57 -2.13 -8.62
N ASN A 100 6.24 -0.98 -8.69
CA ASN A 100 7.69 -0.92 -8.87
C ASN A 100 8.43 -0.67 -7.55
N SER A 101 9.77 -0.63 -7.62
CA SER A 101 10.64 -0.35 -6.46
C SER A 101 10.51 1.05 -5.86
N ASN A 102 9.73 1.96 -6.48
CA ASN A 102 9.37 3.26 -5.90
C ASN A 102 7.93 3.28 -5.36
N GLY A 103 7.26 2.12 -5.34
CA GLY A 103 5.86 1.94 -4.94
C GLY A 103 4.83 2.54 -5.90
N SER A 104 5.22 2.93 -7.11
CA SER A 104 4.28 3.42 -8.12
C SER A 104 3.52 2.26 -8.74
N ILE A 105 2.21 2.43 -8.90
CA ILE A 105 1.30 1.45 -9.50
C ILE A 105 1.34 1.58 -11.03
N GLN A 106 1.44 0.45 -11.73
CA GLN A 106 1.33 0.41 -13.19
C GLN A 106 -0.10 0.75 -13.63
N HIS A 107 -0.21 1.55 -14.68
CA HIS A 107 -1.49 1.97 -15.25
C HIS A 107 -1.46 1.98 -16.79
N SER A 108 -0.58 1.17 -17.39
CA SER A 108 -0.41 1.05 -18.84
C SER A 108 -0.15 -0.41 -19.23
N ASN A 109 -0.46 -0.77 -20.47
CA ASN A 109 -0.29 -2.12 -20.98
C ASN A 109 1.17 -2.43 -21.36
N THR A 110 2.01 -2.67 -20.36
CA THR A 110 3.45 -2.89 -20.53
C THR A 110 3.83 -4.22 -19.89
N GLU A 111 4.48 -5.08 -20.67
CA GLU A 111 5.06 -6.34 -20.17
C GLU A 111 6.40 -6.09 -19.49
N TYR A 112 6.70 -6.85 -18.44
CA TYR A 112 8.00 -6.83 -17.78
C TYR A 112 8.71 -8.15 -17.99
N LYS A 113 9.98 -8.02 -18.42
CA LYS A 113 10.87 -9.14 -18.70
C LYS A 113 12.17 -8.97 -17.95
N GLU A 114 12.78 -10.10 -17.62
CA GLU A 114 14.12 -10.18 -17.07
C GLU A 114 14.83 -11.36 -17.75
N ASP A 115 16.07 -11.16 -18.17
CA ASP A 115 16.88 -12.17 -18.88
C ASP A 115 16.21 -12.86 -20.09
N GLY A 116 15.23 -12.20 -20.71
CA GLY A 116 14.49 -12.69 -21.87
C GLY A 116 13.16 -13.37 -21.54
N ASP A 117 12.94 -13.72 -20.27
CA ASP A 117 11.72 -14.33 -19.78
C ASP A 117 10.68 -13.27 -19.38
N VAL A 118 9.40 -13.57 -19.63
CA VAL A 118 8.30 -12.69 -19.23
C VAL A 118 7.97 -12.97 -17.76
N LEU A 119 8.21 -11.99 -16.90
CA LEU A 119 7.87 -12.09 -15.48
C LEU A 119 6.41 -11.71 -15.24
N ILE A 120 5.92 -10.67 -15.91
CA ILE A 120 4.55 -10.16 -15.80
C ILE A 120 4.07 -9.75 -17.20
N ASP A 121 3.06 -10.45 -17.74
CA ASP A 121 2.44 -10.10 -19.02
C ASP A 121 1.20 -9.20 -18.81
N ALA A 122 1.38 -7.90 -18.97
CA ALA A 122 0.30 -6.92 -18.86
C ALA A 122 -0.10 -6.28 -20.21
N LYS A 123 0.28 -6.85 -21.36
CA LYS A 123 -0.03 -6.28 -22.69
C LYS A 123 -1.52 -6.14 -22.98
N LYS A 124 -2.34 -7.00 -22.36
CA LYS A 124 -3.81 -6.99 -22.47
C LYS A 124 -4.50 -6.77 -21.14
N ALA A 125 -3.75 -6.36 -20.11
CA ALA A 125 -4.27 -6.08 -18.79
C ALA A 125 -5.41 -5.04 -18.84
N SER A 126 -6.47 -5.30 -18.08
CA SER A 126 -7.46 -4.29 -17.77
C SER A 126 -7.09 -3.62 -16.44
N TYR A 127 -7.23 -2.31 -16.36
CA TYR A 127 -6.96 -1.54 -15.15
C TYR A 127 -8.23 -0.83 -14.71
N ASP A 128 -8.61 -0.97 -13.44
CA ASP A 128 -9.74 -0.27 -12.86
C ASP A 128 -9.46 1.24 -12.79
N THR A 129 -10.11 2.05 -13.62
CA THR A 129 -9.93 3.51 -13.58
C THR A 129 -11.01 4.26 -12.81
N THR A 130 -12.03 3.56 -12.32
CA THR A 130 -13.23 4.17 -11.72
C THR A 130 -13.28 4.01 -10.21
N ASN A 131 -12.75 2.91 -9.66
CA ASN A 131 -12.63 2.71 -8.23
C ASN A 131 -11.65 3.73 -7.63
N LYS A 132 -12.07 4.44 -6.59
CA LYS A 132 -11.25 5.48 -5.96
C LYS A 132 -10.14 4.90 -5.07
N GLN A 133 -10.48 3.90 -4.25
CA GLN A 133 -9.55 3.26 -3.33
C GLN A 133 -8.60 2.30 -4.04
N TYR A 134 -9.11 1.51 -4.99
CA TYR A 134 -8.35 0.46 -5.69
C TYR A 134 -8.08 0.81 -7.15
N LYS A 135 -7.92 2.11 -7.45
CA LYS A 135 -7.60 2.57 -8.79
C LYS A 135 -6.32 1.90 -9.30
N TYR A 136 -6.41 1.38 -10.52
CA TYR A 136 -5.42 0.58 -11.25
C TYR A 136 -5.22 -0.85 -10.75
N ALA A 137 -6.18 -1.38 -9.98
CA ALA A 137 -6.26 -2.82 -9.77
C ALA A 137 -6.39 -3.54 -11.12
N THR A 138 -5.77 -4.71 -11.21
CA THR A 138 -5.75 -5.57 -12.40
C THR A 138 -5.91 -7.04 -12.01
N ASP A 139 -6.04 -7.91 -12.99
CA ASP A 139 -6.20 -9.37 -12.87
C ASP A 139 -5.00 -10.16 -13.41
N VAL A 140 -3.94 -9.45 -13.80
CA VAL A 140 -2.68 -10.04 -14.27
C VAL A 140 -2.07 -10.96 -13.22
N THR A 141 -1.41 -12.01 -13.69
CA THR A 141 -0.61 -12.93 -12.90
C THR A 141 0.89 -12.75 -13.17
N SER A 142 1.72 -13.11 -12.20
CA SER A 142 3.17 -13.09 -12.26
C SER A 142 3.71 -14.52 -12.40
N ASN A 143 4.90 -14.64 -13.00
CA ASN A 143 5.71 -15.86 -12.97
C ASN A 143 6.77 -15.84 -11.85
N VAL A 144 6.72 -14.80 -11.02
CA VAL A 144 7.61 -14.57 -9.88
C VAL A 144 6.80 -14.46 -8.60
N ALA A 145 7.46 -14.52 -7.45
CA ALA A 145 6.79 -14.33 -6.17
C ALA A 145 6.16 -12.93 -6.06
N ASP A 146 4.92 -12.91 -5.57
CA ASP A 146 4.20 -11.69 -5.20
C ASP A 146 4.77 -11.13 -3.89
N ILE A 147 4.51 -9.84 -3.64
CA ILE A 147 4.86 -9.20 -2.37
C ILE A 147 4.00 -9.81 -1.27
N ASP A 148 4.64 -10.35 -0.24
CA ASP A 148 3.96 -10.84 0.95
C ASP A 148 3.61 -9.69 1.89
N LEU A 149 2.31 -9.52 2.17
CA LEU A 149 1.79 -8.51 3.10
C LEU A 149 1.35 -9.13 4.44
N ASN A 150 1.47 -10.44 4.62
CA ASN A 150 1.01 -11.11 5.84
C ASN A 150 1.83 -10.72 7.07
N ASP A 151 3.12 -10.39 6.89
CA ASP A 151 4.01 -9.96 7.96
C ASP A 151 3.79 -8.49 8.36
N PHE A 152 2.85 -7.79 7.72
CA PHE A 152 2.68 -6.35 7.93
C PHE A 152 2.00 -5.97 9.25
N VAL A 153 1.18 -6.87 9.79
CA VAL A 153 0.53 -6.71 11.09
C VAL A 153 0.67 -8.03 11.83
N GLU A 154 1.75 -8.17 12.62
CA GLU A 154 1.90 -9.32 13.51
C GLU A 154 0.77 -9.35 14.55
N GLY A 155 0.10 -10.50 14.70
CA GLY A 155 -0.75 -10.80 15.86
C GLY A 155 -2.27 -10.85 15.66
N LYS A 156 -2.77 -11.31 14.51
CA LYS A 156 -4.14 -11.86 14.46
C LYS A 156 -4.24 -13.20 15.18
#